data_AF-A0A351NWE2-F1
#
_entry.id   AF-A0A351NWE2-F1
#
_cell.length_a   1.000
_cell.length_b   1.000
_cell.length_c   1.000
_cell.angle_alpha   90.00
_cell.angle_beta   90.00
_cell.angle_gamma   90.00
#
_symmetry.space_group_name_H-M   'P 1'
#
loop_
_entity.id
_entity.type
_entity.pdbx_description
1 polymer ?
#
loop_
_entity_poly.entity_id
_entity_poly.type
_entity_poly.pdbx_seq_one_letter_code
_entity_poly.pdbx_strand_id
1 'polypeptide(L)' 'IFINELRAGLFGPLGFETPEIIDVEMQYVAVLKAEKEERERLRLEKAAARRRKAKTNRR' A
#
# COMPACT_ATOMS: atom_id res chain seq x y z
N ILE A 1 -24.21 12.29 -27.90
CA ILE A 1 -24.92 11.27 -27.09
C ILE A 1 -23.91 10.50 -26.25
N PHE A 2 -22.96 9.79 -26.89
CA PHE A 2 -21.93 8.98 -26.20
C PHE A 2 -21.08 9.69 -25.13
N ILE A 3 -20.68 10.95 -25.33
CA ILE A 3 -19.86 11.69 -24.35
C ILE A 3 -20.64 11.99 -23.06
N ASN A 4 -21.95 12.22 -23.15
CA ASN A 4 -22.77 12.52 -21.98
C ASN A 4 -22.97 11.27 -21.11
N GLU A 5 -23.12 10.10 -21.74
CA GLU A 5 -23.25 8.82 -21.04
C GLU A 5 -21.93 8.39 -20.39
N LEU A 6 -20.79 8.66 -21.04
CA LEU A 6 -19.45 8.48 -20.44
C LEU A 6 -19.26 9.36 -19.21
N ARG A 7 -19.61 10.65 -19.28
CA ARG A 7 -19.53 11.56 -18.13
C ARG A 7 -20.52 11.20 -17.01
N ALA A 8 -21.70 10.69 -17.39
CA ALA A 8 -22.69 10.21 -16.43
C ALA A 8 -22.27 8.93 -15.71
N GLY A 9 -21.14 8.32 -16.09
CA GLY A 9 -20.63 7.09 -15.47
C GLY A 9 -21.53 5.88 -15.69
N LEU A 10 -22.38 5.92 -16.73
CA LEU A 10 -23.39 4.88 -16.98
C LEU A 10 -22.76 3.50 -17.27
N PHE A 11 -21.51 3.49 -17.71
CA PHE A 11 -20.72 2.30 -18.06
C PHE A 11 -19.92 1.73 -16.89
N GLY A 12 -20.06 2.28 -15.67
CA GLY A 12 -19.30 1.85 -14.49
C GLY A 12 -17.88 2.44 -14.43
N PRO A 13 -17.04 1.99 -13.48
CA PRO A 13 -15.67 2.46 -13.37
C PRO A 13 -14.88 2.07 -14.62
N LEU A 14 -14.57 3.07 -15.44
CA LEU A 14 -13.74 2.94 -16.64
C LEU A 14 -12.30 3.24 -16.28
N GLY A 15 -11.41 2.27 -16.55
CA GLY A 15 -9.97 2.52 -16.63
C GLY A 15 -9.64 3.04 -18.02
N PHE A 16 -8.94 4.17 -18.10
CA PHE A 16 -8.41 4.69 -19.37
C PHE A 16 -6.97 4.22 -19.63
N GLU A 17 -6.40 3.47 -18.68
CA GLU A 17 -5.07 2.88 -18.76
C GLU A 17 -5.09 1.63 -19.64
N THR A 18 -4.03 1.41 -20.40
CA THR A 18 -3.87 0.17 -21.13
C THR A 18 -3.50 -0.97 -20.17
N PRO A 19 -3.80 -2.23 -20.53
CA PRO A 19 -3.40 -3.37 -19.71
C PRO A 19 -1.90 -3.38 -19.36
N GLU A 20 -1.03 -2.92 -20.28
CA GLU A 20 0.41 -2.85 -20.00
C GLU A 20 0.75 -1.84 -18.89
N ILE A 21 0.05 -0.70 -18.83
CA ILE A 21 0.27 0.30 -17.77
C ILE A 21 -0.16 -0.26 -16.42
N ILE A 22 -1.31 -0.94 -16.38
CA ILE A 22 -1.83 -1.58 -15.17
C ILE A 22 -0.84 -2.61 -14.62
N ASP A 23 -0.24 -3.43 -15.48
CA ASP A 23 0.74 -4.44 -15.07
C ASP A 23 1.99 -3.80 -14.45
N VAL A 24 2.49 -2.70 -15.03
CA VAL A 24 3.63 -1.95 -14.50
C VAL A 24 3.30 -1.33 -13.13
N GLU A 25 2.11 -0.75 -12.98
CA GLU A 25 1.67 -0.17 -11.70
C GLU A 25 1.51 -1.24 -10.62
N MET A 26 0.99 -2.41 -10.98
CA MET A 26 0.85 -3.54 -10.06
C MET A 26 2.20 -4.04 -9.53
N GLN A 27 3.24 -4.04 -10.37
CA GLN A 27 4.61 -4.34 -9.93
C GLN A 27 5.10 -3.30 -8.92
N TYR A 28 4.87 -2.01 -9.17
CA TYR A 28 5.25 -0.94 -8.25
C TYR A 28 4.53 -1.04 -6.90
N VAL A 29 3.23 -1.37 -6.92
CA VAL A 29 2.43 -1.61 -5.70
C VAL A 29 2.99 -2.76 -4.88
N ALA A 30 3.46 -3.84 -5.52
CA ALA A 30 4.06 -4.97 -4.81
C ALA A 30 5.34 -4.56 -4.06
N VAL A 31 6.21 -3.76 -4.69
CA VAL A 31 7.42 -3.21 -4.05
C VAL A 31 7.05 -2.35 -2.85
N LEU A 32 6.09 -1.44 -2.99
CA LEU A 32 5.65 -0.57 -1.90
C LEU A 32 5.07 -1.33 -0.71
N LYS A 33 4.36 -2.44 -0.95
CA LYS A 33 3.85 -3.30 0.13
C LYS A 33 4.99 -3.96 0.89
N ALA A 34 5.98 -4.50 0.18
CA ALA A 34 7.15 -5.13 0.80
C ALA A 34 7.94 -4.11 1.66
N GLU A 35 8.18 -2.89 1.16
CA GLU A 35 8.85 -1.83 1.92
C GLU A 35 8.09 -1.45 3.20
N LYS A 36 6.76 -1.38 3.13
CA LYS A 36 5.91 -1.08 4.28
C LYS A 36 6.00 -2.18 5.35
N GLU A 37 5.93 -3.44 4.94
CA GLU A 37 6.03 -4.59 5.85
C GLU A 37 7.39 -4.62 6.57
N GLU A 38 8.49 -4.37 5.86
CA GLU A 38 9.81 -4.27 6.49
C GLU A 38 9.89 -3.14 7.51
N ARG A 39 9.33 -1.97 7.16
CA ARG A 39 9.28 -0.83 8.07
C ARG A 39 8.46 -1.12 9.32
N GLU A 40 7.32 -1.80 9.18
CA GLU A 40 6.50 -2.20 10.32
C GLU A 40 7.21 -3.23 11.21
N ARG A 41 7.88 -4.22 10.61
CA ARG A 41 8.70 -5.20 11.35
C ARG A 41 9.76 -4.51 12.20
N LEU A 42 10.49 -3.55 11.63
CA LEU A 42 11.50 -2.77 12.34
C LEU A 42 10.90 -1.93 13.48
N ARG A 43 9.69 -1.37 13.31
CA ARG A 43 9.00 -0.63 14.38
C ARG A 43 8.61 -1.55 15.53
N LEU A 44 8.07 -2.73 15.23
CA LEU A 44 7.70 -3.72 16.24
C LEU A 44 8.91 -4.22 17.02
N GLU A 45 10.01 -4.51 16.34
CA GLU A 45 11.26 -4.94 16.98
C GLU A 45 11.83 -3.85 17.90
N LYS A 46 11.90 -2.59 17.43
CA LYS A 46 12.34 -1.47 18.26
C LYS A 46 11.44 -1.27 19.49
N ALA A 47 10.13 -1.40 19.33
CA ALA A 47 9.19 -1.31 20.44
C ALA A 47 9.39 -2.46 21.45
N ALA A 48 9.57 -3.69 20.98
CA ALA A 48 9.87 -4.84 21.82
C ALA A 48 11.20 -4.67 22.58
N ALA A 49 12.25 -4.20 21.91
CA ALA A 49 13.54 -3.92 22.53
C ALA A 49 13.43 -2.84 23.63
N ARG A 50 12.68 -1.76 23.39
CA ARG A 50 12.39 -0.74 24.42
C ARG A 50 11.66 -1.32 25.63
N ARG A 51 10.64 -2.15 25.41
CA ARG A 51 9.91 -2.84 26.49
C ARG A 51 10.82 -3.76 27.32
N ARG A 52 11.70 -4.53 26.65
CA ARG A 52 12.69 -5.38 27.34
C ARG A 52 13.63 -4.55 28.21
N LYS A 53 14.21 -3.48 27.68
CA LYS A 53 15.10 -2.58 28.43
C LYS A 53 14.40 -1.96 29.66
N ALA A 54 13.17 -1.48 29.49
CA ALA A 54 12.40 -0.91 30.59
C ALA A 54 12.08 -1.92 31.70
N LYS A 55 11.84 -3.19 31.34
CA LYS A 55 11.62 -4.27 32.32
C LYS A 55 12.89 -4.63 33.08
N THR A 56 14.05 -4.64 32.41
CA THR A 56 15.35 -4.91 33.07
C THR A 56 15.73 -3.81 34.05
N ASN A 57 15.51 -2.53 33.70
CA ASN A 57 15.82 -1.40 34.59
C ASN A 57 14.90 -1.28 35.82
N ARG A 58 13.80 -2.04 35.88
CA ARG A 58 12.87 -2.08 37.03
C ARG A 58 13.22 -3.17 38.06
N ARG A 59 14.24 -3.99 37.80
CA ARG A 59 14.79 -4.99 38.71
C ARG A 59 16.07 -4.46 39.35
#